data_AF-A0A5E4NRG4-F1
#
_entry.id   AF-A0A5E4NRG4-F1
#
_cell.length_a   1.000
_cell.length_b   1.000
_cell.length_c   1.000
_cell.angle_alpha   90.00
_cell.angle_beta   90.00
_cell.angle_gamma   90.00
#
_symmetry.space_group_name_H-M   'P 1'
#
loop_
_entity.id
_entity.type
_entity.pdbx_description
1 polymer ?
#
loop_
_entity_poly.entity_id
_entity_poly.type
_entity_poly.pdbx_seq_one_letter_code
_entity_poly.pdbx_strand_id
1 'polypeptide(L)'
;MPSKKRKYNARFPAGRIKKIMRIDDEIGKVALPVPKFVALELFVHTLLNKAGDITLQKNARTLTLTHLKQCIYSDSRLDFLKELMKNIPDLNEELNTVSSIPQPPIVLMKQFSNSESEEEEEEEEEEVSLIKRRIRGCEMTETIKTLIANGGCVCGSSGYAYRWLLSRPVDADPLSAARLLLSTCRRQAHACCPAVRRACSALVFDPAWADYLLESLSSPDRYIRYSASRAATETVWCHDGPLQVRLIDGLVLATITAMRVRETSPTSAIGVIACVLANDKDSCIRIPAVTRTSRCAGPTTDRSAAVSSDHHEIKRLLLDRLEGCWTDLVTAVIDNGENNDCKDENDNNIVTRIELIRLWKSVLSSTDHSRYYTDLPALMDRLLYRTDTDPNVWLNAVRLLSASLVHPEMTDELMAVADEVATGITRRRLLYFMCKTLTGHQAKVVLQEIVLLAMRSLRVLVTFGRVTTDQTATLVVDCLDSYVKSSTLFAVDVRFCRWLVRLMCDRDDVVVECLACTLAIVDAAPAIRPLFEPLESFAELLASVSFEPDVLLDYLISDENEFLPYLLNMLKTAARDIGQFSQCCGSDTERAMDLLIRLRLKILKLHEKNVFPYNIMPIAKLIHCCEKLYSQMQEA
;
A
#
# COMPACT_ATOMS: atom_id res chain seq x y z
N MET A 1 6.62 -31.47 23.35
CA MET A 1 7.38 -30.92 22.22
C MET A 1 6.44 -30.71 21.05
N PRO A 2 6.06 -29.47 20.68
CA PRO A 2 5.33 -29.22 19.45
C PRO A 2 6.28 -28.76 18.34
N SER A 3 6.10 -29.37 17.17
CA SER A 3 6.84 -29.21 15.92
C SER A 3 6.87 -27.77 15.42
N LYS A 4 8.07 -27.29 15.05
CA LYS A 4 8.33 -26.06 14.30
C LYS A 4 7.36 -25.93 13.12
N LYS A 5 6.39 -25.02 13.20
CA LYS A 5 5.63 -24.58 12.02
C LYS A 5 6.63 -23.93 11.06
N ARG A 6 6.85 -24.58 9.91
CA ARG A 6 7.71 -24.07 8.85
C ARG A 6 7.12 -22.75 8.37
N LYS A 7 7.91 -21.67 8.41
CA LYS A 7 7.63 -20.43 7.66
C LYS A 7 7.28 -20.85 6.21
N TYR A 8 6.25 -20.24 5.62
CA TYR A 8 5.98 -20.40 4.18
C TYR A 8 7.22 -19.88 3.42
N ASN A 9 8.16 -20.78 3.16
CA ASN A 9 9.27 -20.54 2.26
C ASN A 9 8.70 -20.64 0.85
N ALA A 10 8.10 -19.56 0.35
CA ALA A 10 7.89 -19.43 -1.09
C ALA A 10 9.26 -19.65 -1.75
N ARG A 11 9.38 -20.72 -2.55
CA ARG A 11 10.68 -21.15 -3.13
C ARG A 11 11.24 -20.14 -4.13
N PHE A 12 10.40 -19.23 -4.63
CA PHE A 12 10.78 -18.24 -5.62
C PHE A 12 11.12 -16.88 -4.97
N PRO A 13 12.26 -16.25 -5.30
CA PRO A 13 12.62 -14.93 -4.79
C PRO A 13 11.60 -13.85 -5.20
N ALA A 14 11.04 -13.13 -4.24
CA ALA A 14 10.02 -12.12 -4.48
C ALA A 14 10.49 -11.00 -5.44
N GLY A 15 11.76 -10.58 -5.33
CA GLY A 15 12.35 -9.58 -6.23
C GLY A 15 12.35 -10.00 -7.71
N ARG A 16 12.60 -11.27 -8.00
CA ARG A 16 12.60 -11.80 -9.37
C ARG A 16 11.20 -11.84 -9.97
N ILE A 17 10.19 -12.15 -9.15
CA ILE A 17 8.79 -12.13 -9.56
C ILE A 17 8.34 -10.68 -9.83
N LYS A 18 8.69 -9.73 -8.95
CA LYS A 18 8.43 -8.30 -9.18
C LYS A 18 9.04 -7.83 -10.51
N LYS A 19 10.26 -8.25 -10.83
CA LYS A 19 10.93 -7.92 -12.10
C LYS A 19 10.18 -8.47 -13.32
N ILE A 20 9.69 -9.72 -13.26
CA ILE A 20 8.89 -10.31 -14.35
C ILE A 20 7.55 -9.58 -14.50
N MET A 21 6.90 -9.22 -13.38
CA MET A 21 5.65 -8.45 -13.42
C MET A 21 5.84 -7.08 -14.06
N ARG A 22 6.96 -6.40 -13.80
CA ARG A 22 7.29 -5.09 -14.39
C ARG A 22 7.84 -5.17 -15.82
N ILE A 23 7.90 -6.35 -16.45
CA ILE A 23 8.10 -6.44 -17.91
C ILE A 23 6.88 -5.88 -18.64
N ASP A 24 5.71 -5.94 -17.99
CA ASP A 24 4.48 -5.31 -18.47
C ASP A 24 4.48 -3.84 -18.04
N ASP A 25 4.62 -2.94 -19.02
CA ASP A 25 4.69 -1.49 -18.80
C ASP A 25 3.39 -0.91 -18.20
N GLU A 26 2.27 -1.66 -18.23
CA GLU A 26 1.00 -1.28 -17.59
C GLU A 26 0.96 -1.59 -16.08
N ILE A 27 1.90 -2.40 -15.58
CA ILE A 27 1.98 -2.77 -14.16
C ILE A 27 2.87 -1.76 -13.43
N GLY A 28 2.22 -0.80 -12.76
CA GLY A 28 2.87 0.17 -11.86
C GLY A 28 3.44 -0.44 -10.57
N LYS A 29 3.44 0.32 -9.45
CA LYS A 29 3.95 -0.16 -8.16
C LYS A 29 3.15 -1.37 -7.65
N VAL A 30 3.81 -2.52 -7.51
CA VAL A 30 3.22 -3.77 -7.00
C VAL A 30 3.39 -3.83 -5.48
N ALA A 31 2.30 -3.70 -4.73
CA ALA A 31 2.29 -3.82 -3.26
C ALA A 31 2.76 -5.21 -2.79
N LEU A 32 3.34 -5.32 -1.59
CA LEU A 32 3.90 -6.60 -1.11
C LEU A 32 2.89 -7.72 -0.80
N PRO A 33 1.66 -7.48 -0.32
CA PRO A 33 0.70 -8.56 -0.18
C PRO A 33 -0.08 -8.67 -1.49
N VAL A 34 0.56 -9.21 -2.52
CA VAL A 34 -0.22 -9.79 -3.61
C VAL A 34 -0.30 -11.29 -3.37
N PRO A 35 -1.49 -11.90 -3.24
CA PRO A 35 -1.67 -13.36 -3.14
C PRO A 35 -1.08 -14.18 -4.31
N LYS A 36 -0.39 -13.55 -5.26
CA LYS A 36 0.18 -14.12 -6.49
C LYS A 36 1.39 -15.05 -6.29
N PHE A 37 2.06 -15.01 -5.13
CA PHE A 37 3.24 -15.87 -4.90
C PHE A 37 2.89 -17.36 -4.78
N VAL A 38 1.77 -17.69 -4.13
CA VAL A 38 1.28 -19.08 -4.00
C VAL A 38 0.74 -19.60 -5.34
N ALA A 39 0.12 -18.72 -6.15
CA ALA A 39 -0.43 -19.10 -7.45
C ALA A 39 0.64 -19.63 -8.43
N LEU A 40 1.86 -19.08 -8.43
CA LEU A 40 2.93 -19.56 -9.31
C LEU A 40 3.40 -20.97 -8.93
N GLU A 41 3.53 -21.24 -7.64
CA GLU A 41 3.93 -22.57 -7.15
C GLU A 41 2.85 -23.61 -7.45
N LEU A 42 1.58 -23.27 -7.17
CA LEU A 42 0.44 -24.12 -7.52
C LEU A 42 0.34 -24.34 -9.03
N PHE A 43 0.61 -23.32 -9.83
CA PHE A 43 0.63 -23.42 -11.28
C PHE A 43 1.69 -24.41 -11.77
N VAL A 44 2.95 -24.26 -11.33
CA VAL A 44 4.04 -25.16 -11.72
C VAL A 44 3.78 -26.58 -11.26
N HIS A 45 3.31 -26.76 -10.02
CA HIS A 45 2.95 -28.07 -9.48
C HIS A 45 1.84 -28.74 -10.31
N THR A 46 0.78 -27.99 -10.61
CA THR A 46 -0.35 -28.50 -11.41
C THR A 46 0.06 -28.85 -12.83
N LEU A 47 0.90 -28.01 -13.46
CA LEU A 47 1.42 -28.25 -14.80
C LEU A 47 2.29 -29.51 -14.86
N LEU A 48 3.21 -29.67 -13.91
CA LEU A 48 4.11 -30.81 -13.84
C LEU A 48 3.37 -32.12 -13.53
N ASN A 49 2.38 -32.11 -12.65
CA ASN A 49 1.59 -33.31 -12.35
C ASN A 49 0.83 -33.77 -13.59
N LYS A 50 0.14 -32.87 -14.31
CA LYS A 50 -0.58 -33.23 -15.54
C LYS A 50 0.34 -33.70 -16.67
N ALA A 51 1.49 -33.03 -16.85
CA ALA A 51 2.48 -33.48 -17.81
C ALA A 51 3.11 -34.83 -17.39
N GLY A 52 3.22 -35.08 -16.08
CA GLY A 52 3.59 -36.36 -15.50
C GLY A 52 2.58 -37.46 -15.79
N ASP A 53 1.29 -37.19 -15.64
CA ASP A 53 0.22 -38.13 -15.97
C ASP A 53 0.26 -38.54 -17.45
N ILE A 54 0.48 -37.58 -18.35
CA ILE A 54 0.65 -37.86 -19.79
C ILE A 54 1.91 -38.69 -20.05
N THR A 55 3.00 -38.38 -19.34
CA THR A 55 4.26 -39.15 -19.42
C THR A 55 4.03 -40.61 -19.01
N LEU A 56 3.28 -40.82 -17.92
CA LEU A 56 2.91 -42.16 -17.43
C LEU A 56 1.95 -42.87 -18.40
N GLN A 57 0.95 -42.18 -18.94
CA GLN A 57 0.02 -42.73 -19.95
C GLN A 57 0.76 -43.20 -21.21
N LYS A 58 1.85 -42.53 -21.59
CA LYS A 58 2.72 -42.92 -22.70
C LYS A 58 3.80 -43.94 -22.31
N ASN A 59 3.72 -44.53 -21.12
CA ASN A 59 4.70 -45.48 -20.58
C ASN A 59 6.15 -44.96 -20.55
N ALA A 60 6.33 -43.64 -20.49
CA ALA A 60 7.64 -43.02 -20.37
C ALA A 60 7.98 -42.76 -18.90
N ARG A 61 9.26 -42.83 -18.55
CA ARG A 61 9.79 -42.50 -17.20
C ARG A 61 10.39 -41.11 -17.11
N THR A 62 10.51 -40.42 -18.26
CA THR A 62 11.13 -39.10 -18.37
C THR A 62 10.13 -38.15 -19.00
N LEU A 63 9.85 -37.05 -18.31
CA LEU A 63 9.02 -35.97 -18.83
C LEU A 63 9.80 -35.24 -19.94
N THR A 64 9.26 -35.25 -21.15
CA THR A 64 9.86 -34.58 -22.31
C THR A 64 9.01 -33.39 -22.74
N LEU A 65 9.58 -32.53 -23.58
CA LEU A 65 8.88 -31.38 -24.16
C LEU A 65 7.65 -31.77 -24.98
N THR A 66 7.60 -32.98 -25.54
CA THR A 66 6.44 -33.47 -26.31
C THR A 66 5.25 -33.78 -25.39
N HIS A 67 5.48 -34.38 -24.21
CA HIS A 67 4.44 -34.59 -23.20
C HIS A 67 3.92 -33.26 -22.66
N LEU A 68 4.81 -32.28 -22.48
CA LEU A 68 4.42 -30.94 -22.05
C LEU A 68 3.60 -30.21 -23.12
N LYS A 69 3.98 -30.34 -24.40
CA LYS A 69 3.19 -29.83 -25.53
C LYS A 69 1.79 -30.46 -25.53
N GLN A 70 1.69 -31.78 -25.41
CA GLN A 70 0.39 -32.45 -25.34
C GLN A 70 -0.44 -31.98 -24.14
N CYS A 71 0.17 -31.81 -22.96
CA CYS A 71 -0.47 -31.26 -21.77
C CYS A 71 -1.08 -29.88 -22.03
N ILE A 72 -0.29 -28.96 -22.61
CA ILE A 72 -0.70 -27.58 -22.91
C ILE A 72 -1.83 -27.56 -23.95
N TYR A 73 -1.79 -28.44 -24.95
CA TYR A 73 -2.83 -28.50 -25.97
C TYR A 73 -4.13 -29.14 -25.48
N SER A 74 -4.06 -29.99 -24.45
CA SER A 74 -5.22 -30.67 -23.86
C SER A 74 -6.04 -29.83 -22.86
N ASP A 75 -5.46 -28.79 -22.26
CA ASP A 75 -6.14 -27.95 -21.25
C ASP A 75 -6.27 -26.51 -21.72
N SER A 76 -7.50 -26.05 -21.94
CA SER A 76 -7.80 -24.69 -22.43
C SER A 76 -7.30 -23.57 -21.50
N ARG A 77 -7.10 -23.86 -20.20
CA ARG A 77 -6.51 -22.87 -19.27
C ARG A 77 -5.04 -22.58 -19.55
N LEU A 78 -4.36 -23.45 -20.29
CA LEU A 78 -2.95 -23.33 -20.65
C LEU A 78 -2.74 -22.74 -22.06
N ASP A 79 -3.81 -22.24 -22.70
CA ASP A 79 -3.75 -21.74 -24.09
C ASP A 79 -2.69 -20.65 -24.30
N PHE A 80 -2.43 -19.83 -23.29
CA PHE A 80 -1.40 -18.79 -23.32
C PHE A 80 0.03 -19.34 -23.52
N LEU A 81 0.27 -20.64 -23.27
CA LEU A 81 1.56 -21.29 -23.49
C LEU A 81 1.70 -21.95 -24.87
N LYS A 82 0.61 -22.08 -25.65
CA LYS A 82 0.64 -22.77 -26.95
C LYS A 82 1.61 -22.12 -27.92
N GLU A 83 1.71 -20.79 -27.87
CA GLU A 83 2.62 -20.00 -28.70
C GLU A 83 4.09 -20.37 -28.47
N LEU A 84 4.48 -20.62 -27.22
CA LEU A 84 5.84 -21.00 -26.86
C LEU A 84 6.23 -22.40 -27.37
N MET A 85 5.25 -23.27 -27.64
CA MET A 85 5.46 -24.67 -28.03
C MET A 85 5.31 -24.95 -29.53
N LYS A 86 5.07 -23.91 -30.36
CA LYS A 86 4.83 -24.04 -31.81
C LYS A 86 5.99 -24.71 -32.57
N ASN A 87 7.23 -24.55 -32.11
CA ASN A 87 8.43 -25.02 -32.81
C ASN A 87 8.90 -26.43 -32.44
N ILE A 88 8.12 -27.17 -31.63
CA ILE A 88 8.52 -28.50 -31.13
C ILE A 88 7.91 -29.58 -32.03
N PRO A 89 8.71 -30.51 -32.59
CA PRO A 89 8.21 -31.57 -33.47
C PRO A 89 7.33 -32.56 -32.70
N ASP A 90 6.23 -32.98 -33.31
CA ASP A 90 5.33 -34.00 -32.76
C ASP A 90 5.90 -35.41 -33.01
N LEU A 91 5.93 -36.25 -31.97
CA LEU A 91 6.32 -37.65 -32.10
C LEU A 91 5.12 -38.46 -32.60
N ASN A 92 5.20 -38.92 -33.85
CA ASN A 92 4.29 -39.90 -34.41
C ASN A 92 4.46 -41.28 -33.73
N GLU A 93 3.33 -41.93 -33.51
CA GLU A 93 3.16 -43.24 -32.89
C GLU A 93 3.86 -44.36 -33.68
N GLU A 94 4.60 -45.24 -32.99
CA GLU A 94 4.62 -46.67 -33.32
C GLU A 94 5.32 -47.54 -32.25
N LEU A 95 4.71 -48.72 -32.03
CA LEU A 95 5.19 -49.94 -31.34
C LEU A 95 4.88 -50.15 -29.84
N ASN A 96 3.72 -50.79 -29.64
CA ASN A 96 3.48 -51.81 -28.63
C ASN A 96 4.53 -52.94 -28.72
N THR A 97 5.07 -53.41 -27.59
CA THR A 97 4.95 -54.81 -27.06
C THR A 97 6.00 -55.15 -25.96
N VAL A 98 5.50 -55.69 -24.83
CA VAL A 98 6.16 -56.53 -23.76
C VAL A 98 7.20 -55.81 -22.86
N SER A 99 7.29 -55.90 -21.52
CA SER A 99 6.78 -56.79 -20.44
C SER A 99 6.81 -56.10 -19.06
N SER A 100 5.78 -56.39 -18.27
CA SER A 100 5.65 -56.57 -16.80
C SER A 100 6.87 -56.44 -15.86
N ILE A 101 6.73 -55.59 -14.82
CA ILE A 101 7.20 -55.82 -13.41
C ILE A 101 6.18 -55.16 -12.43
N PRO A 102 5.81 -55.77 -11.28
CA PRO A 102 4.70 -55.32 -10.43
C PRO A 102 5.09 -54.26 -9.37
N GLN A 103 4.14 -53.39 -9.02
CA GLN A 103 4.24 -52.40 -7.93
C GLN A 103 3.77 -52.97 -6.57
N PRO A 104 4.29 -52.48 -5.42
CA PRO A 104 3.72 -52.72 -4.09
C PRO A 104 2.69 -51.64 -3.68
N PRO A 105 1.86 -51.87 -2.65
CA PRO A 105 0.57 -51.20 -2.47
C PRO A 105 0.64 -49.84 -1.78
N ILE A 106 -0.32 -48.98 -2.15
CA ILE A 106 -0.57 -47.65 -1.59
C ILE A 106 -1.16 -47.78 -0.17
N VAL A 107 -0.52 -47.14 0.80
CA VAL A 107 -1.07 -46.92 2.15
C VAL A 107 -1.89 -45.62 2.13
N LEU A 108 -3.16 -45.77 2.44
CA LEU A 108 -4.14 -44.71 2.68
C LEU A 108 -3.73 -43.90 3.93
N MET A 109 -3.49 -42.59 3.79
CA MET A 109 -3.44 -41.67 4.93
C MET A 109 -4.59 -40.67 4.89
N LYS A 110 -5.51 -40.96 5.80
CA LYS A 110 -6.67 -40.25 6.34
C LYS A 110 -6.53 -38.72 6.34
N GLN A 111 -7.47 -38.06 5.66
CA GLN A 111 -7.77 -36.64 5.79
C GLN A 111 -8.14 -36.30 7.25
N PHE A 112 -7.57 -35.21 7.77
CA PHE A 112 -8.16 -34.45 8.87
C PHE A 112 -8.70 -33.16 8.26
N SER A 113 -10.01 -33.05 8.23
CA SER A 113 -10.80 -31.90 7.83
C SER A 113 -10.62 -30.76 8.81
N ASN A 114 -10.39 -29.55 8.30
CA ASN A 114 -10.40 -28.29 9.04
C ASN A 114 -11.74 -27.61 8.76
N SER A 115 -12.80 -28.03 9.47
CA SER A 115 -14.20 -27.69 9.19
C SER A 115 -14.68 -26.40 9.87
N GLU A 116 -13.81 -25.40 10.06
CA GLU A 116 -14.20 -24.12 10.68
C GLU A 116 -13.74 -22.91 9.88
N SER A 117 -13.04 -23.11 8.76
CA SER A 117 -12.60 -22.02 7.85
C SER A 117 -13.33 -22.01 6.51
N GLU A 118 -14.14 -23.03 6.22
CA GLU A 118 -14.87 -23.15 4.94
C GLU A 118 -16.21 -22.39 4.98
N GLU A 119 -16.82 -22.18 6.14
CA GLU A 119 -18.12 -21.48 6.26
C GLU A 119 -18.00 -19.96 6.03
N GLU A 120 -16.91 -19.31 6.46
CA GLU A 120 -16.68 -17.87 6.23
C GLU A 120 -16.21 -17.57 4.80
N GLU A 121 -15.48 -18.49 4.15
CA GLU A 121 -15.02 -18.35 2.76
C GLU A 121 -16.14 -18.68 1.74
N GLU A 122 -17.04 -19.61 2.07
CA GLU A 122 -18.23 -19.90 1.25
C GLU A 122 -19.25 -18.75 1.28
N GLU A 123 -19.43 -18.04 2.40
CA GLU A 123 -20.30 -16.86 2.47
C GLU A 123 -19.77 -15.70 1.60
N GLU A 124 -18.46 -15.43 1.60
CA GLU A 124 -17.86 -14.41 0.74
C GLU A 124 -17.87 -14.81 -0.76
N GLU A 125 -17.65 -16.09 -1.10
CA GLU A 125 -17.77 -16.56 -2.48
C GLU A 125 -19.22 -16.56 -2.97
N GLU A 126 -20.19 -16.89 -2.11
CA GLU A 126 -21.60 -16.87 -2.45
C GLU A 126 -22.08 -15.43 -2.65
N GLU A 127 -21.66 -14.48 -1.80
CA GLU A 127 -21.93 -13.04 -1.94
C GLU A 127 -21.32 -12.46 -3.24
N VAL A 128 -20.06 -12.81 -3.56
CA VAL A 128 -19.40 -12.44 -4.82
C VAL A 128 -20.07 -13.11 -6.03
N SER A 129 -20.58 -14.33 -5.88
CA SER A 129 -21.33 -15.03 -6.94
C SER A 129 -22.71 -14.41 -7.18
N LEU A 130 -23.36 -13.93 -6.11
CA LEU A 130 -24.64 -13.22 -6.13
C LEU A 130 -24.47 -11.87 -6.82
N ILE A 131 -23.39 -11.14 -6.50
CA ILE A 131 -22.99 -9.89 -7.17
C ILE A 131 -22.72 -10.15 -8.66
N LYS A 132 -21.97 -11.20 -9.01
CA LYS A 132 -21.71 -11.58 -10.42
C LYS A 132 -22.95 -12.07 -11.15
N ARG A 133 -23.97 -12.62 -10.47
CA ARG A 133 -25.28 -12.98 -11.07
C ARG A 133 -26.15 -11.73 -11.26
N ARG A 134 -26.18 -10.81 -10.31
CA ARG A 134 -26.92 -9.53 -10.39
C ARG A 134 -26.42 -8.65 -11.54
N ILE A 135 -25.10 -8.65 -11.79
CA ILE A 135 -24.46 -7.90 -12.89
C ILE A 135 -24.72 -8.53 -14.27
N ARG A 136 -24.96 -9.86 -14.35
CA ARG A 136 -25.10 -10.58 -15.62
C ARG A 136 -26.47 -10.45 -16.30
N GLY A 137 -27.49 -9.97 -15.61
CA GLY A 137 -28.85 -9.80 -16.15
C GLY A 137 -29.20 -8.39 -16.63
N CYS A 138 -28.25 -7.45 -16.64
CA CYS A 138 -28.54 -6.04 -16.84
C CYS A 138 -28.12 -5.58 -18.25
N GLU A 139 -29.09 -5.10 -19.05
CA GLU A 139 -28.88 -4.40 -20.35
C GLU A 139 -27.89 -3.21 -20.23
N MET A 140 -27.63 -2.77 -18.99
CA MET A 140 -26.63 -1.81 -18.53
C MET A 140 -25.18 -2.12 -18.96
N THR A 141 -24.83 -3.38 -19.22
CA THR A 141 -23.45 -3.73 -19.62
C THR A 141 -23.10 -3.24 -21.02
N GLU A 142 -24.06 -3.12 -21.95
CA GLU A 142 -23.81 -2.66 -23.32
C GLU A 142 -23.44 -1.16 -23.37
N THR A 143 -24.14 -0.32 -22.62
CA THR A 143 -23.93 1.15 -22.59
C THR A 143 -22.64 1.54 -21.87
N ILE A 144 -22.30 0.84 -20.78
CA ILE A 144 -21.02 1.04 -20.08
C ILE A 144 -19.86 0.50 -20.94
N LYS A 145 -20.01 -0.66 -21.59
CA LYS A 145 -19.02 -1.19 -22.53
C LYS A 145 -18.81 -0.25 -23.72
N THR A 146 -19.86 0.36 -24.26
CA THR A 146 -19.75 1.32 -25.38
C THR A 146 -19.13 2.66 -24.94
N LEU A 147 -19.42 3.15 -23.73
CA LEU A 147 -18.73 4.32 -23.14
C LEU A 147 -17.23 4.06 -22.94
N ILE A 148 -16.87 2.88 -22.43
CA ILE A 148 -15.48 2.46 -22.23
C ILE A 148 -14.79 2.23 -23.59
N ALA A 149 -15.44 1.53 -24.52
CA ALA A 149 -14.91 1.24 -25.86
C ALA A 149 -14.73 2.49 -26.73
N ASN A 150 -15.55 3.53 -26.53
CA ASN A 150 -15.44 4.80 -27.24
C ASN A 150 -14.59 5.85 -26.49
N GLY A 151 -13.79 5.44 -25.51
CA GLY A 151 -12.89 6.34 -24.77
C GLY A 151 -13.63 7.47 -24.04
N GLY A 152 -14.86 7.24 -23.57
CA GLY A 152 -15.70 8.24 -22.92
C GLY A 152 -16.51 9.14 -23.87
N CYS A 153 -16.50 8.90 -25.20
CA CYS A 153 -17.34 9.65 -26.14
C CYS A 153 -18.70 8.96 -26.39
N VAL A 154 -19.79 9.72 -26.25
CA VAL A 154 -21.17 9.29 -26.56
C VAL A 154 -21.61 9.75 -27.97
N CYS A 155 -20.72 10.43 -28.69
CA CYS A 155 -20.96 11.04 -30.00
C CYS A 155 -21.26 10.04 -31.15
N GLY A 156 -21.05 8.74 -30.94
CA GLY A 156 -21.32 7.67 -31.90
C GLY A 156 -22.40 6.66 -31.47
N SER A 157 -23.01 6.83 -30.29
CA SER A 157 -24.02 5.89 -29.80
C SER A 157 -25.41 6.17 -30.38
N SER A 158 -26.23 5.14 -30.52
CA SER A 158 -27.64 5.29 -30.92
C SER A 158 -28.37 6.26 -29.96
N GLY A 159 -29.43 6.92 -30.45
CA GLY A 159 -30.20 7.90 -29.67
C GLY A 159 -30.75 7.37 -28.33
N TYR A 160 -30.80 6.05 -28.16
CA TYR A 160 -31.15 5.36 -26.92
C TYR A 160 -30.14 5.55 -25.78
N ALA A 161 -28.83 5.46 -26.05
CA ALA A 161 -27.79 5.64 -25.02
C ALA A 161 -27.74 7.09 -24.50
N TYR A 162 -27.96 8.06 -25.40
CA TYR A 162 -28.07 9.47 -25.06
C TYR A 162 -29.35 9.79 -24.27
N ARG A 163 -30.49 9.16 -24.62
CA ARG A 163 -31.75 9.31 -23.88
C ARG A 163 -31.65 8.70 -22.49
N TRP A 164 -31.02 7.52 -22.35
CA TRP A 164 -30.74 6.87 -21.05
C TRP A 164 -29.90 7.74 -20.11
N LEU A 165 -28.87 8.41 -20.64
CA LEU A 165 -28.04 9.38 -19.90
C LEU A 165 -28.82 10.58 -19.35
N LEU A 166 -29.91 10.96 -20.01
CA LEU A 166 -30.76 12.09 -19.63
C LEU A 166 -32.03 11.66 -18.87
N SER A 167 -32.45 10.40 -18.97
CA SER A 167 -33.79 9.96 -18.55
C SER A 167 -33.86 9.31 -17.18
N ARG A 168 -32.82 9.39 -16.33
CA ARG A 168 -32.77 8.80 -14.97
C ARG A 168 -33.42 7.40 -14.92
N PRO A 169 -32.70 6.34 -15.31
CA PRO A 169 -33.28 5.01 -15.34
C PRO A 169 -33.81 4.62 -13.95
N VAL A 170 -35.09 4.28 -13.89
CA VAL A 170 -35.78 3.77 -12.70
C VAL A 170 -35.28 2.36 -12.33
N ASP A 171 -34.58 1.68 -13.25
CA ASP A 171 -34.23 0.25 -13.16
C ASP A 171 -32.71 -0.05 -13.08
N ALA A 172 -31.83 0.97 -12.96
CA ALA A 172 -30.37 0.79 -12.88
C ALA A 172 -29.80 1.41 -11.59
N ASP A 173 -28.69 0.87 -11.04
CA ASP A 173 -28.00 1.46 -9.88
C ASP A 173 -27.46 2.86 -10.25
N PRO A 174 -28.13 3.94 -9.80
CA PRO A 174 -27.83 5.30 -10.26
C PRO A 174 -26.48 5.79 -9.74
N LEU A 175 -25.97 5.20 -8.64
CA LEU A 175 -24.72 5.60 -7.99
C LEU A 175 -23.51 5.20 -8.81
N SER A 176 -23.50 3.96 -9.33
CA SER A 176 -22.42 3.44 -10.17
C SER A 176 -22.31 4.19 -11.51
N ALA A 177 -23.47 4.50 -12.13
CA ALA A 177 -23.52 5.30 -13.35
C ALA A 177 -23.07 6.75 -13.12
N ALA A 178 -23.53 7.38 -12.03
CA ALA A 178 -23.11 8.73 -11.64
C ALA A 178 -21.60 8.80 -11.41
N ARG A 179 -21.02 7.86 -10.66
CA ARG A 179 -19.57 7.77 -10.44
C ARG A 179 -18.80 7.72 -11.76
N LEU A 180 -19.22 6.87 -12.70
CA LEU A 180 -18.55 6.74 -14.00
C LEU A 180 -18.61 8.06 -14.78
N LEU A 181 -19.77 8.74 -14.79
CA LEU A 181 -19.93 9.99 -15.52
C LEU A 181 -19.08 11.12 -14.93
N LEU A 182 -19.14 11.30 -13.62
CA LEU A 182 -18.38 12.33 -12.90
C LEU A 182 -16.87 12.10 -13.01
N SER A 183 -16.41 10.85 -12.82
CA SER A 183 -14.99 10.51 -12.99
C SER A 183 -14.50 10.69 -14.43
N THR A 184 -15.32 10.37 -15.43
CA THR A 184 -14.99 10.60 -16.85
C THR A 184 -14.89 12.09 -17.14
N CYS A 185 -15.85 12.89 -16.66
CA CYS A 185 -15.85 14.34 -16.86
C CYS A 185 -14.65 15.00 -16.19
N ARG A 186 -14.32 14.61 -14.94
CA ARG A 186 -13.16 15.10 -14.21
C ARG A 186 -11.84 14.76 -14.89
N ARG A 187 -11.66 13.50 -15.31
CA ARG A 187 -10.42 13.03 -15.97
C ARG A 187 -10.21 13.65 -17.35
N GLN A 188 -11.29 13.92 -18.09
CA GLN A 188 -11.20 14.48 -19.44
C GLN A 188 -11.23 16.02 -19.47
N ALA A 189 -11.63 16.68 -18.38
CA ALA A 189 -11.68 18.14 -18.23
C ALA A 189 -12.17 18.85 -19.51
N HIS A 190 -11.28 19.60 -20.19
CA HIS A 190 -11.60 20.33 -21.43
C HIS A 190 -11.85 19.43 -22.66
N ALA A 191 -11.29 18.22 -22.70
CA ALA A 191 -11.50 17.23 -23.76
C ALA A 191 -12.78 16.39 -23.59
N CYS A 192 -13.52 16.58 -22.49
CA CYS A 192 -14.76 15.87 -22.23
C CYS A 192 -15.83 16.12 -23.30
N CYS A 193 -16.51 15.05 -23.73
CA CYS A 193 -17.61 15.13 -24.67
C CYS A 193 -18.69 16.11 -24.16
N PRO A 194 -19.20 17.05 -24.98
CA PRO A 194 -20.22 18.02 -24.56
C PRO A 194 -21.51 17.38 -24.02
N ALA A 195 -21.85 16.17 -24.46
CA ALA A 195 -22.99 15.41 -23.93
C ALA A 195 -22.75 14.89 -22.51
N VAL A 196 -21.56 14.35 -22.23
CA VAL A 196 -21.15 13.91 -20.89
C VAL A 196 -21.08 15.11 -19.95
N ARG A 197 -20.49 16.23 -20.41
CA ARG A 197 -20.46 17.47 -19.63
C ARG A 197 -21.86 17.98 -19.29
N ARG A 198 -22.81 17.98 -20.24
CA ARG A 198 -24.21 18.36 -19.98
C ARG A 198 -24.92 17.42 -19.01
N ALA A 199 -24.70 16.11 -19.11
CA ALA A 199 -25.25 15.14 -18.16
C ALA A 199 -24.67 15.33 -16.75
N CYS A 200 -23.36 15.56 -16.62
CA CYS A 200 -22.72 15.89 -15.35
C CYS A 200 -23.25 17.19 -14.76
N SER A 201 -23.40 18.26 -15.57
CA SER A 201 -24.01 19.51 -15.10
C SER A 201 -25.45 19.28 -14.64
N ALA A 202 -26.28 18.56 -15.40
CA ALA A 202 -27.65 18.27 -14.99
C ALA A 202 -27.73 17.51 -13.65
N LEU A 203 -26.77 16.60 -13.40
CA LEU A 203 -26.66 15.87 -12.13
C LEU A 203 -26.17 16.76 -10.97
N VAL A 204 -25.13 17.56 -11.21
CA VAL A 204 -24.50 18.43 -10.19
C VAL A 204 -25.38 19.64 -9.83
N PHE A 205 -26.29 20.07 -10.70
CA PHE A 205 -27.23 21.17 -10.39
C PHE A 205 -28.57 20.68 -9.82
N ASP A 206 -28.79 19.37 -9.68
CA ASP A 206 -30.01 18.85 -9.08
C ASP A 206 -29.90 18.78 -7.54
N PRO A 207 -30.64 19.59 -6.77
CA PRO A 207 -30.59 19.54 -5.32
C PRO A 207 -31.00 18.18 -4.73
N ALA A 208 -31.90 17.45 -5.39
CA ALA A 208 -32.36 16.13 -4.93
C ALA A 208 -31.25 15.07 -5.03
N TRP A 209 -30.22 15.29 -5.86
CA TRP A 209 -29.09 14.39 -5.97
C TRP A 209 -28.21 14.39 -4.72
N ALA A 210 -27.96 15.57 -4.14
CA ALA A 210 -27.19 15.68 -2.89
C ALA A 210 -27.91 14.97 -1.75
N ASP A 211 -29.23 15.19 -1.63
CA ASP A 211 -30.04 14.59 -0.58
C ASP A 211 -30.11 13.06 -0.75
N TYR A 212 -30.27 12.56 -1.99
CA TYR A 212 -30.22 11.13 -2.31
C TYR A 212 -28.86 10.49 -1.99
N LEU A 213 -27.74 11.18 -2.26
CA LEU A 213 -26.41 10.70 -1.90
C LEU A 213 -26.24 10.60 -0.39
N LEU A 214 -26.65 11.63 0.36
CA LEU A 214 -26.56 11.65 1.82
C LEU A 214 -27.42 10.55 2.45
N GLU A 215 -28.64 10.33 1.96
CA GLU A 215 -29.50 9.23 2.41
C GLU A 215 -28.88 7.86 2.08
N SER A 216 -28.31 7.71 0.88
CA SER A 216 -27.64 6.46 0.45
C SER A 216 -26.39 6.14 1.28
N LEU A 217 -25.68 7.16 1.79
CA LEU A 217 -24.53 6.97 2.70
C LEU A 217 -24.95 6.42 4.07
N SER A 218 -26.20 6.64 4.47
CA SER A 218 -26.80 6.11 5.70
C SER A 218 -27.59 4.81 5.48
N SER A 219 -27.54 4.24 4.27
CA SER A 219 -28.26 3.00 3.94
C SER A 219 -27.79 1.82 4.80
N PRO A 220 -28.69 0.89 5.21
CA PRO A 220 -28.28 -0.35 5.86
C PRO A 220 -27.45 -1.25 4.93
N ASP A 221 -27.63 -1.13 3.61
CA ASP A 221 -26.92 -1.94 2.62
C ASP A 221 -25.47 -1.45 2.44
N ARG A 222 -24.51 -2.36 2.70
CA ARG A 222 -23.07 -2.12 2.56
C ARG A 222 -22.67 -1.76 1.13
N TYR A 223 -23.30 -2.38 0.12
CA TYR A 223 -23.03 -2.10 -1.28
C TYR A 223 -23.49 -0.70 -1.66
N ILE A 224 -24.71 -0.32 -1.26
CA ILE A 224 -25.25 1.02 -1.54
C ILE A 224 -24.36 2.08 -0.88
N ARG A 225 -23.96 1.90 0.38
CA ARG A 225 -23.03 2.80 1.07
C ARG A 225 -21.68 2.92 0.37
N TYR A 226 -21.11 1.80 -0.08
CA TYR A 226 -19.86 1.81 -0.84
C TYR A 226 -20.01 2.57 -2.18
N SER A 227 -21.03 2.26 -2.97
CA SER A 227 -21.30 2.93 -4.25
C SER A 227 -21.57 4.43 -4.05
N ALA A 228 -22.33 4.79 -3.02
CA ALA A 228 -22.62 6.16 -2.64
C ALA A 228 -21.37 6.91 -2.22
N SER A 229 -20.49 6.29 -1.41
CA SER A 229 -19.22 6.91 -1.01
C SER A 229 -18.37 7.30 -2.22
N ARG A 230 -18.28 6.42 -3.21
CA ARG A 230 -17.49 6.65 -4.42
C ARG A 230 -18.11 7.70 -5.33
N ALA A 231 -19.44 7.70 -5.47
CA ALA A 231 -20.16 8.72 -6.23
C ALA A 231 -20.07 10.10 -5.55
N ALA A 232 -20.20 10.15 -4.22
CA ALA A 232 -20.07 11.37 -3.43
C ALA A 232 -18.67 11.96 -3.53
N THR A 233 -17.60 11.15 -3.40
CA THR A 233 -16.23 11.61 -3.60
C THR A 233 -16.05 12.25 -4.98
N GLU A 234 -16.47 11.60 -6.07
CA GLU A 234 -16.35 12.17 -7.42
C GLU A 234 -17.23 13.41 -7.62
N THR A 235 -18.37 13.51 -6.92
CA THR A 235 -19.26 14.68 -6.95
C THR A 235 -18.60 15.89 -6.29
N VAL A 236 -17.96 15.71 -5.12
CA VAL A 236 -17.22 16.77 -4.43
C VAL A 236 -16.09 17.33 -5.28
N TRP A 237 -15.45 16.49 -6.11
CA TRP A 237 -14.37 16.90 -7.02
C TRP A 237 -14.84 17.48 -8.36
N CYS A 238 -16.14 17.54 -8.63
CA CYS A 238 -16.65 18.19 -9.84
C CYS A 238 -16.77 19.71 -9.65
N HIS A 239 -16.49 20.47 -10.72
CA HIS A 239 -16.38 21.94 -10.67
C HIS A 239 -17.66 22.68 -10.24
N ASP A 240 -17.44 23.86 -9.65
CA ASP A 240 -18.33 24.93 -9.18
C ASP A 240 -19.84 24.70 -9.33
N GLY A 241 -20.47 24.40 -8.19
CA GLY A 241 -21.92 24.43 -8.04
C GLY A 241 -22.35 24.51 -6.59
N PRO A 242 -23.56 25.04 -6.31
CA PRO A 242 -24.13 25.11 -4.95
C PRO A 242 -24.29 23.74 -4.29
N LEU A 243 -24.32 22.66 -5.09
CA LEU A 243 -24.38 21.29 -4.64
C LEU A 243 -23.10 20.83 -3.92
N GLN A 244 -21.92 21.35 -4.31
CA GLN A 244 -20.66 20.99 -3.66
C GLN A 244 -20.63 21.45 -2.19
N VAL A 245 -20.98 22.71 -1.96
CA VAL A 245 -21.09 23.29 -0.60
C VAL A 245 -22.15 22.54 0.20
N ARG A 246 -23.34 22.32 -0.38
CA ARG A 246 -24.42 21.55 0.27
C ARG A 246 -24.01 20.13 0.64
N LEU A 247 -23.27 19.44 -0.23
CA LEU A 247 -22.82 18.08 0.02
C LEU A 247 -21.74 18.06 1.10
N ILE A 248 -20.80 19.01 1.12
CA ILE A 248 -19.81 19.14 2.19
C ILE A 248 -20.49 19.43 3.54
N ASP A 249 -21.39 20.41 3.59
CA ASP A 249 -22.15 20.76 4.79
C ASP A 249 -22.97 19.55 5.27
N GLY A 250 -23.61 18.84 4.34
CA GLY A 250 -24.38 17.63 4.62
C GLY A 250 -23.53 16.47 5.13
N LEU A 251 -22.33 16.25 4.59
CA LEU A 251 -21.41 15.20 5.04
C LEU A 251 -20.90 15.46 6.47
N VAL A 252 -20.54 16.70 6.77
CA VAL A 252 -20.11 17.12 8.12
C VAL A 252 -21.27 17.01 9.10
N LEU A 253 -22.46 17.50 8.73
CA LEU A 253 -23.66 17.40 9.56
C LEU A 253 -24.07 15.94 9.79
N ALA A 254 -24.07 15.09 8.76
CA ALA A 254 -24.37 13.67 8.87
C ALA A 254 -23.39 12.97 9.83
N THR A 255 -22.11 13.33 9.77
CA THR A 255 -21.09 12.81 10.69
C THR A 255 -21.41 13.19 12.14
N ILE A 256 -21.66 14.47 12.42
CA ILE A 256 -21.93 14.97 13.78
C ILE A 256 -23.27 14.42 14.33
N THR A 257 -24.31 14.39 13.50
CA THR A 257 -25.65 13.93 13.91
C THR A 257 -25.67 12.44 14.20
N ALA A 258 -25.07 11.62 13.35
CA ALA A 258 -24.96 10.18 13.58
C ALA A 258 -24.16 9.86 14.86
N MET A 259 -23.15 10.67 15.19
CA MET A 259 -22.39 10.52 16.45
C MET A 259 -23.22 10.86 17.69
N ARG A 260 -24.17 11.80 17.59
CA ARG A 260 -25.05 12.20 18.70
C ARG A 260 -26.27 11.29 18.86
N VAL A 261 -26.85 10.81 17.75
CA VAL A 261 -28.13 10.10 17.72
C VAL A 261 -27.94 8.57 17.77
N ARG A 262 -26.76 8.04 17.40
CA ARG A 262 -26.40 6.60 17.41
C ARG A 262 -27.31 5.65 16.59
N GLU A 263 -28.30 6.16 15.86
CA GLU A 263 -29.22 5.36 15.05
C GLU A 263 -28.67 4.99 13.65
N THR A 264 -27.68 5.74 13.14
CA THR A 264 -27.10 5.52 11.80
C THR A 264 -25.57 5.54 11.86
N SER A 265 -24.90 4.79 10.96
CA SER A 265 -23.44 4.70 10.94
C SER A 265 -22.81 5.86 10.16
N PRO A 266 -21.97 6.72 10.78
CA PRO A 266 -21.31 7.84 10.08
C PRO A 266 -20.14 7.41 9.18
N THR A 267 -19.77 6.13 9.21
CA THR A 267 -18.54 5.57 8.62
C THR A 267 -18.35 5.94 7.15
N SER A 268 -19.41 5.90 6.35
CA SER A 268 -19.32 6.19 4.91
C SER A 268 -19.14 7.69 4.64
N ALA A 269 -19.80 8.56 5.42
CA ALA A 269 -19.60 10.01 5.32
C ALA A 269 -18.18 10.41 5.74
N ILE A 270 -17.70 9.87 6.86
CA ILE A 270 -16.31 10.07 7.34
C ILE A 270 -15.32 9.61 6.27
N GLY A 271 -15.53 8.43 5.69
CA GLY A 271 -14.67 7.88 4.64
C GLY A 271 -14.62 8.76 3.39
N VAL A 272 -15.73 9.37 2.99
CA VAL A 272 -15.77 10.35 1.88
C VAL A 272 -14.92 11.57 2.21
N ILE A 273 -15.10 12.16 3.39
CA ILE A 273 -14.34 13.34 3.85
C ILE A 273 -12.83 13.01 3.87
N ALA A 274 -12.45 11.89 4.48
CA ALA A 274 -11.06 11.44 4.54
C ALA A 274 -10.45 11.25 3.15
N CYS A 275 -11.18 10.61 2.22
CA CYS A 275 -10.72 10.42 0.84
C CYS A 275 -10.55 11.75 0.07
N VAL A 276 -11.43 12.73 0.30
CA VAL A 276 -11.32 14.06 -0.32
C VAL A 276 -10.09 14.81 0.23
N LEU A 277 -9.77 14.67 1.51
CA LEU A 277 -8.57 15.28 2.08
C LEU A 277 -7.28 14.59 1.60
N ALA A 278 -7.25 13.25 1.60
CA ALA A 278 -6.05 12.47 1.29
C ALA A 278 -5.58 12.52 -0.19
N ASN A 279 -6.44 12.90 -1.13
CA ASN A 279 -6.05 13.01 -2.54
C ASN A 279 -5.15 14.24 -2.75
N ASP A 280 -3.82 14.07 -2.67
CA ASP A 280 -2.87 15.17 -2.88
C ASP A 280 -2.19 15.24 -4.25
N LYS A 281 -2.19 14.18 -5.06
CA LYS A 281 -1.77 14.19 -6.48
C LYS A 281 -2.04 12.81 -7.10
N ASP A 282 -2.44 12.79 -8.36
CA ASP A 282 -2.12 11.74 -9.34
C ASP A 282 -2.43 10.26 -9.02
N SER A 283 -3.70 9.93 -8.74
CA SER A 283 -4.27 8.64 -9.19
C SER A 283 -5.23 8.81 -10.38
N CYS A 284 -5.10 9.92 -11.10
CA CYS A 284 -5.66 10.06 -12.43
C CYS A 284 -4.83 9.20 -13.37
N ILE A 285 -5.24 7.95 -13.59
CA ILE A 285 -4.91 7.23 -14.82
C ILE A 285 -5.31 8.19 -15.95
N ARG A 286 -4.32 8.82 -16.57
CA ARG A 286 -4.50 9.49 -17.85
C ARG A 286 -4.84 8.36 -18.81
N ILE A 287 -6.12 8.17 -19.10
CA ILE A 287 -6.51 7.35 -20.25
C ILE A 287 -5.77 8.00 -21.42
N PRO A 288 -4.90 7.26 -22.15
CA PRO A 288 -4.28 7.79 -23.36
C PRO A 288 -5.38 8.41 -24.19
N ALA A 289 -5.11 9.55 -24.84
CA ALA A 289 -6.05 10.10 -25.81
C ALA A 289 -6.25 9.06 -26.92
N VAL A 290 -7.19 8.14 -26.73
CA VAL A 290 -7.62 7.20 -27.75
C VAL A 290 -8.20 8.07 -28.85
N THR A 291 -7.68 7.87 -30.05
CA THR A 291 -7.95 8.57 -31.29
C THR A 291 -9.35 9.19 -31.29
N ARG A 292 -9.39 10.53 -31.21
CA ARG A 292 -10.64 11.30 -31.36
C ARG A 292 -11.37 10.78 -32.59
N THR A 293 -12.61 10.33 -32.43
CA THR A 293 -13.47 10.13 -33.59
C THR A 293 -13.64 11.50 -34.28
N SER A 294 -13.52 11.51 -35.61
CA SER A 294 -13.45 12.72 -36.44
C SER A 294 -14.65 13.67 -36.35
N ARG A 295 -15.70 13.32 -35.59
CA ARG A 295 -16.93 14.10 -35.40
C ARG A 295 -16.87 15.11 -34.24
N CYS A 296 -15.82 15.11 -33.42
CA CYS A 296 -15.70 15.98 -32.23
C CYS A 296 -14.54 17.00 -32.32
N ALA A 297 -13.98 17.23 -33.50
CA ALA A 297 -12.95 18.25 -33.73
C ALA A 297 -13.58 19.64 -33.84
N GLY A 298 -13.83 20.29 -32.70
CA GLY A 298 -14.00 21.75 -32.63
C GLY A 298 -12.63 22.45 -32.65
N PRO A 299 -12.57 23.75 -33.02
CA PRO A 299 -11.31 24.46 -33.24
C PRO A 299 -10.46 24.47 -31.96
N THR A 300 -9.19 24.07 -32.11
CA THR A 300 -8.18 24.10 -31.06
C THR A 300 -7.84 25.55 -30.72
N THR A 301 -8.45 26.08 -29.67
CA THR A 301 -7.94 27.29 -29.00
C THR A 301 -7.05 26.87 -27.84
N ASP A 302 -5.76 27.18 -27.96
CA ASP A 302 -4.77 27.13 -26.90
C ASP A 302 -5.23 27.95 -25.70
N ARG A 303 -5.50 27.30 -24.56
CA ARG A 303 -5.44 27.91 -23.22
C ARG A 303 -5.06 26.87 -22.18
N SER A 304 -3.77 26.82 -21.86
CA SER A 304 -3.29 26.37 -20.56
C SER A 304 -3.72 27.40 -19.50
N ALA A 305 -4.78 27.12 -18.76
CA ALA A 305 -5.17 27.92 -17.61
C ALA A 305 -5.67 27.01 -16.46
N ALA A 306 -4.89 27.01 -15.38
CA ALA A 306 -5.21 26.66 -13.99
C ALA A 306 -6.26 25.56 -13.73
N VAL A 307 -5.80 24.31 -13.55
CA VAL A 307 -6.58 23.23 -12.87
C VAL A 307 -6.11 23.06 -11.40
N SER A 308 -5.03 23.73 -11.00
CA SER A 308 -4.40 23.60 -9.68
C SER A 308 -5.00 24.48 -8.59
N SER A 309 -5.74 25.56 -8.91
CA SER A 309 -6.34 26.45 -7.90
C SER A 309 -7.52 25.79 -7.17
N ASP A 310 -8.33 25.02 -7.89
CA ASP A 310 -9.65 24.59 -7.43
C ASP A 310 -9.57 23.49 -6.36
N HIS A 311 -8.55 22.61 -6.43
CA HIS A 311 -8.38 21.52 -5.47
C HIS A 311 -8.03 22.02 -4.06
N HIS A 312 -7.23 23.08 -3.98
CA HIS A 312 -6.89 23.71 -2.70
C HIS A 312 -8.08 24.44 -2.07
N GLU A 313 -8.99 24.97 -2.87
CA GLU A 313 -10.19 25.65 -2.38
C GLU A 313 -11.20 24.69 -1.77
N ILE A 314 -11.39 23.51 -2.37
CA ILE A 314 -12.24 22.43 -1.83
C ILE A 314 -11.69 21.92 -0.50
N LYS A 315 -10.38 21.66 -0.43
CA LYS A 315 -9.73 21.22 0.82
C LYS A 315 -9.86 22.29 1.90
N ARG A 316 -9.64 23.56 1.56
CA ARG A 316 -9.80 24.68 2.51
C ARG A 316 -11.23 24.76 3.02
N LEU A 317 -12.24 24.73 2.15
CA LEU A 317 -13.64 24.74 2.55
C LEU A 317 -13.98 23.58 3.49
N LEU A 318 -13.48 22.38 3.19
CA LEU A 318 -13.71 21.20 4.03
C LEU A 318 -13.02 21.33 5.40
N LEU A 319 -11.78 21.83 5.43
CA LEU A 319 -11.04 22.09 6.67
C LEU A 319 -11.73 23.16 7.53
N ASP A 320 -12.23 24.26 6.93
CA ASP A 320 -12.98 25.31 7.64
C ASP A 320 -14.25 24.75 8.30
N ARG A 321 -14.95 23.81 7.63
CA ARG A 321 -16.14 23.16 8.18
C ARG A 321 -15.80 22.17 9.30
N LEU A 322 -14.72 21.41 9.14
CA LEU A 322 -14.24 20.48 10.16
C LEU A 322 -13.73 21.21 11.41
N GLU A 323 -13.13 22.39 11.25
CA GLU A 323 -12.66 23.19 12.38
C GLU A 323 -13.80 23.55 13.35
N GLY A 324 -15.00 23.80 12.82
CA GLY A 324 -16.19 24.12 13.61
C GLY A 324 -16.71 22.96 14.47
N CYS A 325 -16.38 21.71 14.12
CA CYS A 325 -16.83 20.51 14.85
C CYS A 325 -15.68 19.64 15.38
N TRP A 326 -14.43 20.12 15.28
CA TRP A 326 -13.24 19.32 15.57
C TRP A 326 -13.25 18.71 16.98
N THR A 327 -13.63 19.50 17.98
CA THR A 327 -13.69 19.05 19.38
C THR A 327 -14.69 17.91 19.58
N ASP A 328 -15.83 17.94 18.88
CA ASP A 328 -16.85 16.89 18.95
C ASP A 328 -16.37 15.58 18.29
N LEU A 329 -15.55 15.70 17.23
CA LEU A 329 -14.95 14.54 16.57
C LEU A 329 -13.87 13.89 17.45
N VAL A 330 -13.01 14.71 18.06
CA VAL A 330 -11.93 14.24 18.94
C VAL A 330 -12.50 13.59 20.20
N THR A 331 -13.49 14.19 20.84
CA THR A 331 -14.11 13.62 22.04
C THR A 331 -14.74 12.26 21.74
N ALA A 332 -15.42 12.10 20.61
CA ALA A 332 -15.99 10.83 20.21
C ALA A 332 -14.95 9.74 19.85
N VAL A 333 -13.74 10.12 19.43
CA VAL A 333 -12.61 9.16 19.30
C VAL A 333 -12.13 8.69 20.67
N ILE A 334 -12.02 9.63 21.60
CA ILE A 334 -11.39 9.49 22.91
C ILE A 334 -12.32 8.84 23.96
N ASP A 335 -13.60 9.18 23.95
CA ASP A 335 -14.57 8.69 24.92
C ASP A 335 -15.01 7.27 24.53
N ASN A 336 -14.71 6.30 25.41
CA ASN A 336 -15.27 4.96 25.29
C ASN A 336 -16.77 5.07 25.51
N GLY A 337 -17.57 4.47 24.64
CA GLY A 337 -18.99 4.25 24.91
C GLY A 337 -19.13 3.26 26.06
N GLU A 338 -18.97 3.72 27.30
CA GLU A 338 -18.87 2.89 28.51
C GLU A 338 -20.17 2.16 28.90
N ASN A 339 -21.21 2.15 28.05
CA ASN A 339 -22.45 1.43 28.31
C ASN A 339 -23.04 0.95 26.99
N ASN A 340 -22.78 -0.28 26.55
CA ASN A 340 -23.68 -0.99 25.62
C ASN A 340 -23.37 -2.50 25.65
N ASP A 341 -24.31 -3.29 26.17
CA ASP A 341 -24.23 -4.75 26.33
C ASP A 341 -24.46 -5.54 25.03
N CYS A 342 -24.63 -4.87 23.88
CA CYS A 342 -24.89 -5.50 22.57
C CYS A 342 -23.63 -5.57 21.70
N LYS A 343 -23.31 -6.76 21.16
CA LYS A 343 -22.13 -6.99 20.30
C LYS A 343 -22.16 -6.18 19.00
N ASP A 344 -23.31 -6.06 18.33
CA ASP A 344 -23.43 -5.38 17.04
C ASP A 344 -23.21 -3.85 17.14
N GLU A 345 -23.59 -3.25 18.26
CA GLU A 345 -23.34 -1.82 18.53
C GLU A 345 -21.86 -1.56 18.86
N ASN A 346 -21.19 -2.54 19.48
CA ASN A 346 -19.76 -2.45 19.78
C ASN A 346 -18.90 -2.49 18.50
N ASP A 347 -19.23 -3.36 17.54
CA ASP A 347 -18.52 -3.46 16.26
C ASP A 347 -18.68 -2.20 15.42
N ASN A 348 -19.90 -1.63 15.35
CA ASN A 348 -20.14 -0.36 14.67
C ASN A 348 -19.40 0.82 15.32
N ASN A 349 -19.25 0.81 16.64
CA ASN A 349 -18.47 1.81 17.37
C ASN A 349 -16.96 1.69 17.05
N ILE A 350 -16.42 0.47 17.00
CA ILE A 350 -15.03 0.21 16.62
C ILE A 350 -14.72 0.73 15.21
N VAL A 351 -15.56 0.39 14.22
CA VAL A 351 -15.37 0.85 12.84
C VAL A 351 -15.44 2.37 12.73
N THR A 352 -16.38 3.00 13.44
CA THR A 352 -16.51 4.46 13.47
C THR A 352 -15.25 5.14 14.01
N ARG A 353 -14.69 4.64 15.12
CA ARG A 353 -13.44 5.16 15.70
C ARG A 353 -12.25 5.01 14.75
N ILE A 354 -12.16 3.87 14.05
CA ILE A 354 -11.11 3.66 13.05
C ILE A 354 -11.22 4.69 11.92
N GLU A 355 -12.43 4.93 11.40
CA GLU A 355 -12.66 5.92 10.34
C GLU A 355 -12.35 7.35 10.82
N LEU A 356 -12.69 7.70 12.07
CA LEU A 356 -12.33 9.01 12.63
C LEU A 356 -10.82 9.18 12.77
N ILE A 357 -10.08 8.14 13.17
CA ILE A 357 -8.61 8.19 13.22
C ILE A 357 -8.02 8.35 11.81
N ARG A 358 -8.61 7.70 10.80
CA ARG A 358 -8.21 7.87 9.38
C ARG A 358 -8.50 9.28 8.88
N LEU A 359 -9.65 9.86 9.26
CA LEU A 359 -9.99 11.25 8.99
C LEU A 359 -8.96 12.18 9.63
N TRP A 360 -8.66 11.99 10.92
CA TRP A 360 -7.64 12.79 11.62
C TRP A 360 -6.31 12.75 10.87
N LYS A 361 -5.84 11.56 10.47
CA LYS A 361 -4.61 11.42 9.68
C LYS A 361 -4.66 12.22 8.37
N SER A 362 -5.79 12.19 7.68
CA SER A 362 -5.98 12.89 6.40
C SER A 362 -6.07 14.41 6.59
N VAL A 363 -6.60 14.87 7.73
CA VAL A 363 -6.57 16.29 8.13
C VAL A 363 -5.13 16.73 8.33
N LEU A 364 -4.35 16.01 9.15
CA LEU A 364 -2.93 16.36 9.42
C LEU A 364 -2.07 16.38 8.16
N SER A 365 -2.33 15.51 7.18
CA SER A 365 -1.59 15.54 5.91
C SER A 365 -1.97 16.71 5.00
N SER A 366 -3.15 17.31 5.21
CA SER A 366 -3.70 18.37 4.36
C SER A 366 -3.49 19.77 4.92
N THR A 367 -2.95 19.90 6.14
CA THR A 367 -2.82 21.19 6.83
C THR A 367 -1.65 21.24 7.81
N ASP A 368 -1.00 22.40 7.85
CA ASP A 368 0.04 22.74 8.84
C ASP A 368 -0.57 23.44 10.08
N HIS A 369 -1.90 23.53 10.18
CA HIS A 369 -2.58 24.20 11.30
C HIS A 369 -2.33 23.46 12.63
N SER A 370 -1.65 24.14 13.56
CA SER A 370 -1.25 23.62 14.88
C SER A 370 -2.40 23.07 15.73
N ARG A 371 -3.62 23.61 15.56
CA ARG A 371 -4.82 23.19 16.31
C ARG A 371 -5.13 21.69 16.19
N TYR A 372 -4.84 21.06 15.05
CA TYR A 372 -5.13 19.63 14.87
C TYR A 372 -4.14 18.71 15.57
N TYR A 373 -3.01 19.25 16.05
CA TYR A 373 -1.94 18.53 16.75
C TYR A 373 -2.08 18.61 18.28
N THR A 374 -2.80 19.60 18.81
CA THR A 374 -2.93 19.82 20.27
C THR A 374 -3.63 18.67 21.00
N ASP A 375 -4.48 17.93 20.30
CA ASP A 375 -5.27 16.84 20.88
C ASP A 375 -4.56 15.47 20.83
N LEU A 376 -3.41 15.37 20.14
CA LEU A 376 -2.65 14.11 20.03
C LEU A 376 -2.17 13.55 21.37
N PRO A 377 -1.68 14.36 22.33
CA PRO A 377 -1.33 13.87 23.66
C PRO A 377 -2.52 13.24 24.41
N ALA A 378 -3.73 13.81 24.27
CA ALA A 378 -4.93 13.26 24.89
C ALA A 378 -5.34 11.91 24.28
N LEU A 379 -5.19 11.75 22.97
CA LEU A 379 -5.38 10.47 22.28
C LEU A 379 -4.41 9.41 22.79
N MET A 380 -3.14 9.76 23.02
CA MET A 380 -2.15 8.83 23.55
C MET A 380 -2.48 8.41 24.99
N ASP A 381 -2.85 9.35 25.86
CA ASP A 381 -3.21 9.04 27.24
C ASP A 381 -4.42 8.09 27.33
N ARG A 382 -5.43 8.32 26.48
CA ARG A 382 -6.69 7.58 26.55
C ARG A 382 -6.74 6.30 25.72
N LEU A 383 -6.17 6.28 24.50
CA LEU A 383 -6.29 5.12 23.60
C LEU A 383 -5.11 4.16 23.68
N LEU A 384 -3.91 4.66 23.98
CA LEU A 384 -2.72 3.81 23.99
C LEU A 384 -2.42 3.22 25.37
N TYR A 385 -2.94 3.81 26.45
CA TYR A 385 -2.71 3.33 27.82
C TYR A 385 -3.93 2.68 28.49
N ARG A 386 -5.12 2.72 27.87
CA ARG A 386 -6.31 2.03 28.40
C ARG A 386 -6.34 0.55 28.03
N THR A 387 -6.54 -0.31 29.03
CA THR A 387 -6.48 -1.78 28.93
C THR A 387 -7.59 -2.41 28.10
N ASP A 388 -8.68 -1.70 27.85
CA ASP A 388 -9.90 -2.13 27.14
C ASP A 388 -9.93 -1.73 25.66
N THR A 389 -8.92 -1.01 25.15
CA THR A 389 -8.90 -0.55 23.76
C THR A 389 -8.79 -1.71 22.78
N ASP A 390 -9.66 -1.70 21.75
CA ASP A 390 -9.64 -2.66 20.66
C ASP A 390 -8.29 -2.63 19.89
N PRO A 391 -7.71 -3.79 19.55
CA PRO A 391 -6.42 -3.87 18.84
C PRO A 391 -6.35 -3.05 17.54
N ASN A 392 -7.44 -3.00 16.76
CA ASN A 392 -7.45 -2.28 15.49
C ASN A 392 -7.53 -0.78 15.71
N VAL A 393 -8.30 -0.31 16.70
CA VAL A 393 -8.34 1.10 17.10
C VAL A 393 -6.95 1.54 17.57
N TRP A 394 -6.32 0.74 18.43
CA TRP A 394 -4.97 0.97 18.93
C TRP A 394 -3.93 1.06 17.79
N LEU A 395 -3.96 0.11 16.85
CA LEU A 395 -3.02 0.11 15.72
C LEU A 395 -3.19 1.32 14.80
N ASN A 396 -4.42 1.76 14.55
CA ASN A 396 -4.66 2.98 13.77
C ASN A 396 -4.19 4.24 14.53
N ALA A 397 -4.33 4.28 15.85
CA ALA A 397 -3.79 5.36 16.68
C ALA A 397 -2.25 5.42 16.60
N VAL A 398 -1.55 4.28 16.67
CA VAL A 398 -0.09 4.21 16.46
C VAL A 398 0.31 4.75 15.08
N ARG A 399 -0.43 4.38 14.04
CA ARG A 399 -0.19 4.87 12.67
C ARG A 399 -0.43 6.37 12.51
N LEU A 400 -1.41 6.93 13.21
CA LEU A 400 -1.68 8.37 13.25
C LEU A 400 -0.51 9.11 13.89
N LEU A 401 -0.09 8.71 15.09
CA LEU A 401 1.05 9.33 15.80
C LEU A 401 2.35 9.19 15.00
N SER A 402 2.56 8.04 14.37
CA SER A 402 3.72 7.84 13.51
C SER A 402 3.71 8.82 12.35
N ALA A 403 2.56 9.02 11.68
CA ALA A 403 2.43 9.95 10.57
C ALA A 403 2.61 11.42 10.99
N SER A 404 2.15 11.81 12.20
CA SER A 404 2.27 13.19 12.68
C SER A 404 3.72 13.61 12.95
N LEU A 405 4.62 12.67 13.24
CA LEU A 405 6.04 12.96 13.50
C LEU A 405 6.90 13.21 12.24
N VAL A 406 6.29 13.22 11.05
CA VAL A 406 6.96 13.52 9.77
C VAL A 406 6.74 14.99 9.36
N HIS A 407 6.11 15.81 10.21
CA HIS A 407 5.76 17.18 9.89
C HIS A 407 7.00 18.06 9.59
N PRO A 408 6.96 18.92 8.56
CA PRO A 408 8.11 19.76 8.17
C PRO A 408 8.50 20.79 9.24
N GLU A 409 7.51 21.30 9.99
CA GLU A 409 7.72 22.25 11.08
C GLU A 409 7.45 21.58 12.44
N MET A 410 8.48 21.37 13.24
CA MET A 410 8.31 20.70 14.52
C MET A 410 7.73 21.65 15.58
N THR A 411 6.61 21.27 16.19
CA THR A 411 5.96 22.04 17.28
C THR A 411 6.23 21.42 18.65
N ASP A 412 6.02 22.19 19.72
CA ASP A 412 6.19 21.69 21.09
C ASP A 412 5.26 20.51 21.42
N GLU A 413 4.06 20.47 20.84
CA GLU A 413 3.11 19.37 21.00
C GLU A 413 3.64 18.08 20.36
N LEU A 414 4.20 18.16 19.15
CA LEU A 414 4.80 17.01 18.46
C LEU A 414 6.04 16.50 19.20
N MET A 415 6.85 17.41 19.76
CA MET A 415 7.97 17.06 20.63
C MET A 415 7.50 16.33 21.89
N ALA A 416 6.39 16.77 22.51
CA ALA A 416 5.80 16.10 23.66
C ALA A 416 5.26 14.70 23.29
N VAL A 417 4.67 14.55 22.11
CA VAL A 417 4.26 13.24 21.59
C VAL A 417 5.47 12.30 21.46
N ALA A 418 6.58 12.77 20.88
CA ALA A 418 7.79 11.95 20.75
C ALA A 418 8.37 11.52 22.11
N ASP A 419 8.37 12.43 23.10
CA ASP A 419 8.88 12.16 24.45
C ASP A 419 8.02 11.13 25.20
N GLU A 420 6.70 11.25 25.10
CA GLU A 420 5.77 10.34 25.75
C GLU A 420 5.76 8.95 25.07
N VAL A 421 5.95 8.88 23.75
CA VAL A 421 6.18 7.60 23.04
C VAL A 421 7.44 6.91 23.56
N ALA A 422 8.56 7.64 23.65
CA ALA A 422 9.81 7.09 24.19
C ALA A 422 9.63 6.63 25.65
N THR A 423 8.92 7.41 26.45
CA THR A 423 8.56 7.07 27.83
C THR A 423 7.65 5.83 27.90
N GLY A 424 6.68 5.72 27.00
CA GLY A 424 5.76 4.58 26.89
C GLY A 424 6.47 3.28 26.53
N ILE A 425 7.50 3.33 25.68
CA ILE A 425 8.35 2.17 25.32
C ILE A 425 9.26 1.81 26.49
N THR A 426 9.97 2.77 27.08
CA THR A 426 10.92 2.51 28.18
C THR A 426 10.23 2.01 29.45
N ARG A 427 9.01 2.48 29.73
CA ARG A 427 8.14 1.94 30.80
C ARG A 427 7.42 0.65 30.43
N ARG A 428 7.71 0.08 29.25
CA ARG A 428 7.13 -1.17 28.71
C ARG A 428 5.61 -1.16 28.53
N ARG A 429 4.94 -0.01 28.63
CA ARG A 429 3.48 0.11 28.50
C ARG A 429 3.05 -0.20 27.07
N LEU A 430 3.67 0.45 26.08
CA LEU A 430 3.38 0.19 24.66
C LEU A 430 3.72 -1.25 24.26
N LEU A 431 4.78 -1.83 24.84
CA LEU A 431 5.17 -3.22 24.60
C LEU A 431 4.19 -4.23 25.21
N TYR A 432 3.59 -3.91 26.35
CA TYR A 432 2.53 -4.72 26.97
C TYR A 432 1.28 -4.76 26.09
N PHE A 433 0.84 -3.61 25.57
CA PHE A 433 -0.30 -3.54 24.66
C PHE A 433 -0.04 -4.25 23.34
N MET A 434 1.17 -4.11 22.79
CA MET A 434 1.61 -4.93 21.68
C MET A 434 1.41 -6.42 22.02
N CYS A 435 1.94 -6.92 23.15
CA CYS A 435 1.78 -8.32 23.56
C CYS A 435 0.30 -8.78 23.63
N LYS A 436 -0.61 -7.92 24.10
CA LYS A 436 -2.04 -8.23 24.23
C LYS A 436 -2.80 -8.24 22.89
N THR A 437 -2.42 -7.35 21.98
CA THR A 437 -3.01 -7.23 20.63
C THR A 437 -2.52 -8.33 19.68
N LEU A 438 -1.47 -9.05 20.07
CA LEU A 438 -0.78 -10.04 19.25
C LEU A 438 -1.38 -11.44 19.36
N THR A 439 -2.11 -11.87 18.33
CA THR A 439 -2.22 -13.30 18.00
C THR A 439 -1.91 -13.54 16.51
N GLY A 440 -1.00 -14.47 16.23
CA GLY A 440 -0.77 -14.97 14.87
C GLY A 440 -0.03 -14.05 13.87
N HIS A 441 -0.48 -14.04 12.61
CA HIS A 441 0.24 -13.50 11.45
C HIS A 441 0.44 -11.98 11.45
N GLN A 442 -0.36 -11.23 12.22
CA GLN A 442 -0.27 -9.76 12.28
C GLN A 442 0.91 -9.25 13.12
N ALA A 443 1.63 -10.15 13.80
CA ALA A 443 2.68 -9.78 14.73
C ALA A 443 3.82 -8.96 14.12
N LYS A 444 4.22 -9.35 12.91
CA LYS A 444 5.25 -8.62 12.16
C LYS A 444 4.80 -7.19 11.84
N VAL A 445 3.55 -7.02 11.43
CA VAL A 445 3.01 -5.72 11.01
C VAL A 445 2.92 -4.76 12.19
N VAL A 446 2.40 -5.22 13.33
CA VAL A 446 2.32 -4.39 14.54
C VAL A 446 3.72 -3.98 15.01
N LEU A 447 4.66 -4.92 15.02
CA LEU A 447 6.05 -4.62 15.38
C LEU A 447 6.68 -3.61 14.42
N GLN A 448 6.45 -3.73 13.11
CA GLN A 448 6.91 -2.74 12.13
C GLN A 448 6.38 -1.33 12.44
N GLU A 449 5.09 -1.18 12.76
CA GLU A 449 4.50 0.13 13.06
C GLU A 449 5.08 0.75 14.35
N ILE A 450 5.29 -0.06 15.39
CA ILE A 450 5.87 0.42 16.66
C ILE A 450 7.33 0.79 16.49
N VAL A 451 8.10 -0.02 15.77
CA VAL A 451 9.52 0.28 15.50
C VAL A 451 9.63 1.53 14.64
N LEU A 452 8.77 1.72 13.65
CA LEU A 452 8.73 2.95 12.86
C LEU A 452 8.40 4.17 13.74
N LEU A 453 7.36 4.08 14.57
CA LEU A 453 7.00 5.13 15.52
C LEU A 453 8.18 5.47 16.44
N ALA A 454 8.85 4.46 17.01
CA ALA A 454 10.01 4.64 17.87
C ALA A 454 11.16 5.34 17.14
N MET A 455 11.50 4.90 15.93
CA MET A 455 12.58 5.50 15.13
C MET A 455 12.28 6.97 14.77
N ARG A 456 11.03 7.29 14.44
CA ARG A 456 10.60 8.69 14.20
C ARG A 456 10.69 9.53 15.47
N SER A 457 10.19 9.04 16.60
CA SER A 457 10.28 9.73 17.89
C SER A 457 11.73 10.00 18.29
N LEU A 458 12.63 9.02 18.15
CA LEU A 458 14.05 9.20 18.44
C LEU A 458 14.71 10.23 17.51
N ARG A 459 14.42 10.19 16.19
CA ARG A 459 14.92 11.21 15.25
C ARG A 459 14.51 12.61 15.71
N VAL A 460 13.23 12.80 16.03
CA VAL A 460 12.68 14.09 16.50
C VAL A 460 13.37 14.56 17.79
N LEU A 461 13.44 13.71 18.82
CA LEU A 461 14.05 14.06 20.10
C LEU A 461 15.52 14.46 19.98
N VAL A 462 16.26 13.78 19.10
CA VAL A 462 17.68 14.02 18.87
C VAL A 462 17.91 15.29 18.03
N THR A 463 17.11 15.51 16.97
CA THR A 463 17.24 16.68 16.10
C THR A 463 16.91 18.00 16.83
N PHE A 464 15.95 17.98 17.76
CA PHE A 464 15.46 19.19 18.45
C PHE A 464 15.91 19.30 19.92
N GLY A 465 16.84 18.45 20.38
CA GLY A 465 17.70 18.75 21.53
C GLY A 465 17.07 18.66 22.94
N ARG A 466 16.25 17.64 23.25
CA ARG A 466 15.87 17.37 24.65
C ARG A 466 16.94 16.56 25.40
N VAL A 467 17.20 16.95 26.65
CA VAL A 467 18.49 16.89 27.39
C VAL A 467 18.97 15.49 27.88
N THR A 468 18.39 14.37 27.43
CA THR A 468 18.81 13.00 27.83
C THR A 468 18.79 11.97 26.69
N THR A 469 19.03 12.40 25.45
CA THR A 469 18.87 11.61 24.23
C THR A 469 19.63 10.28 24.22
N ASP A 470 20.87 10.25 24.72
CA ASP A 470 21.72 9.05 24.63
C ASP A 470 21.18 7.91 25.51
N GLN A 471 20.76 8.25 26.72
CA GLN A 471 20.17 7.30 27.66
C GLN A 471 18.78 6.86 27.18
N THR A 472 17.94 7.80 26.73
CA THR A 472 16.60 7.50 26.24
C THR A 472 16.64 6.59 25.02
N ALA A 473 17.46 6.91 24.02
CA ALA A 473 17.62 6.11 22.81
C ALA A 473 18.17 4.70 23.13
N THR A 474 19.16 4.60 24.02
CA THR A 474 19.69 3.32 24.48
C THR A 474 18.59 2.48 25.13
N LEU A 475 17.83 3.06 26.07
CA LEU A 475 16.76 2.34 26.76
C LEU A 475 15.61 1.93 25.82
N VAL A 476 15.25 2.77 24.84
CA VAL A 476 14.24 2.44 23.83
C VAL A 476 14.71 1.25 22.98
N VAL A 477 15.95 1.28 22.48
CA VAL A 477 16.54 0.18 21.71
C VAL A 477 16.60 -1.09 22.54
N ASP A 478 17.08 -1.03 23.79
CA ASP A 478 17.19 -2.20 24.67
C ASP A 478 15.81 -2.82 24.96
N CYS A 479 14.78 -1.99 25.16
CA CYS A 479 13.42 -2.47 25.38
C CYS A 479 12.85 -3.17 24.15
N LEU A 480 13.04 -2.59 22.95
CA LEU A 480 12.61 -3.19 21.69
C LEU A 480 13.39 -4.47 21.39
N ASP A 481 14.71 -4.46 21.56
CA ASP A 481 15.57 -5.60 21.29
C ASP A 481 15.27 -6.76 22.25
N SER A 482 15.06 -6.49 23.54
CA SER A 482 14.61 -7.47 24.52
C SER A 482 13.26 -8.08 24.15
N TYR A 483 12.32 -7.26 23.67
CA TYR A 483 11.02 -7.73 23.19
C TYR A 483 11.14 -8.63 21.96
N VAL A 484 11.90 -8.19 20.95
CA VAL A 484 12.10 -8.93 19.70
C VAL A 484 12.82 -10.26 19.94
N LYS A 485 13.82 -10.28 20.83
CA LYS A 485 14.53 -11.51 21.21
C LYS A 485 13.64 -12.46 22.02
N SER A 486 12.79 -11.94 22.91
CA SER A 486 11.85 -12.78 23.66
C SER A 486 10.73 -13.39 22.80
N SER A 487 10.33 -12.71 21.73
CA SER A 487 9.32 -13.20 20.78
C SER A 487 9.85 -14.24 19.76
N THR A 488 11.14 -14.59 19.81
CA THR A 488 11.82 -15.56 18.91
C THR A 488 11.74 -15.22 17.41
N LEU A 489 11.40 -13.97 17.07
CA LEU A 489 11.31 -13.52 15.68
C LEU A 489 12.69 -13.52 15.00
N PHE A 490 13.73 -13.15 15.74
CA PHE A 490 15.12 -13.17 15.32
C PHE A 490 15.99 -13.94 16.32
N ALA A 491 17.16 -14.38 15.87
CA ALA A 491 18.14 -15.03 16.74
C ALA A 491 18.79 -14.00 17.69
N VAL A 492 19.19 -14.46 18.88
CA VAL A 492 19.65 -13.61 20.00
C VAL A 492 20.94 -12.83 19.67
N ASP A 493 21.72 -13.35 18.73
CA ASP A 493 22.99 -12.81 18.24
C ASP A 493 22.83 -11.68 17.21
N VAL A 494 21.63 -11.52 16.62
CA VAL A 494 21.40 -10.48 15.62
C VAL A 494 21.30 -9.12 16.29
N ARG A 495 22.19 -8.20 15.91
CA ARG A 495 22.20 -6.81 16.39
C ARG A 495 20.98 -6.02 15.90
N PHE A 496 20.62 -4.96 16.64
CA PHE A 496 19.48 -4.08 16.37
C PHE A 496 19.46 -3.56 14.92
N CYS A 497 20.55 -2.93 14.48
CA CYS A 497 20.77 -2.44 13.12
C CYS A 497 20.45 -3.48 12.02
N ARG A 498 20.79 -4.77 12.22
CA ARG A 498 20.54 -5.83 11.23
C ARG A 498 19.08 -6.29 11.24
N TRP A 499 18.53 -6.59 12.41
CA TRP A 499 17.15 -7.06 12.44
C TRP A 499 16.16 -5.95 12.09
N LEU A 500 16.48 -4.67 12.36
CA LEU A 500 15.70 -3.52 11.90
C LEU A 500 15.51 -3.56 10.38
N VAL A 501 16.60 -3.71 9.63
CA VAL A 501 16.55 -3.80 8.16
C VAL A 501 15.78 -5.04 7.71
N ARG A 502 16.01 -6.21 8.32
CA ARG A 502 15.27 -7.45 8.00
C ARG A 502 13.78 -7.37 8.34
N LEU A 503 13.42 -6.60 9.36
CA LEU A 503 12.03 -6.37 9.73
C LEU A 503 11.35 -5.47 8.70
N MET A 504 12.05 -4.43 8.23
CA MET A 504 11.51 -3.40 7.35
C MET A 504 11.70 -3.65 5.85
N CYS A 505 12.48 -4.65 5.43
CA CYS A 505 12.81 -4.91 4.02
C CYS A 505 11.58 -5.17 3.12
N ASP A 506 10.45 -5.48 3.72
CA ASP A 506 9.16 -5.66 3.06
C ASP A 506 8.46 -4.32 2.73
N ARG A 507 9.02 -3.18 3.12
CA ARG A 507 8.45 -1.84 2.96
C ARG A 507 9.54 -0.88 2.49
N ASP A 508 9.70 -0.78 1.17
CA ASP A 508 10.73 -0.03 0.45
C ASP A 508 10.96 1.39 1.01
N ASP A 509 9.91 2.22 1.16
CA ASP A 509 10.06 3.60 1.64
C ASP A 509 10.40 3.66 3.14
N VAL A 510 9.87 2.71 3.91
CA VAL A 510 10.02 2.67 5.37
C VAL A 510 11.41 2.17 5.77
N VAL A 511 11.99 1.21 5.05
CA VAL A 511 13.37 0.78 5.33
C VAL A 511 14.35 1.92 5.07
N VAL A 512 14.16 2.69 3.99
CA VAL A 512 14.97 3.87 3.68
C VAL A 512 14.83 4.92 4.78
N GLU A 513 13.60 5.21 5.22
CA GLU A 513 13.34 6.16 6.29
C GLU A 513 14.01 5.71 7.61
N CYS A 514 13.87 4.44 8.00
CA CYS A 514 14.52 3.92 9.21
C CYS A 514 16.04 4.05 9.12
N LEU A 515 16.64 3.79 7.97
CA LEU A 515 18.08 3.96 7.75
C LEU A 515 18.51 5.43 7.82
N ALA A 516 17.70 6.35 7.29
CA ALA A 516 17.92 7.79 7.42
C ALA A 516 17.82 8.24 8.89
N CYS A 517 16.83 7.73 9.64
CA CYS A 517 16.69 7.97 11.08
C CYS A 517 17.92 7.46 11.85
N THR A 518 18.39 6.24 11.57
CA THR A 518 19.61 5.68 12.17
C THR A 518 20.81 6.60 11.97
N LEU A 519 21.01 7.08 10.75
CA LEU A 519 22.13 7.98 10.43
C LEU A 519 22.00 9.32 11.17
N ALA A 520 20.81 9.93 11.16
CA ALA A 520 20.55 11.19 11.87
C ALA A 520 20.74 11.08 13.39
N ILE A 521 20.32 9.96 13.99
CA ILE A 521 20.51 9.70 15.43
C ILE A 521 21.99 9.60 15.76
N VAL A 522 22.78 8.87 14.96
CA VAL A 522 24.22 8.70 15.20
C VAL A 522 25.00 10.00 14.97
N ASP A 523 24.63 10.78 13.95
CA ASP A 523 25.30 12.05 13.65
C ASP A 523 25.14 13.06 14.79
N ALA A 524 23.98 13.08 15.45
CA ALA A 524 23.72 13.97 16.56
C ALA A 524 24.10 13.39 17.94
N ALA A 525 24.15 12.07 18.08
CA ALA A 525 24.55 11.38 19.31
C ALA A 525 25.57 10.25 19.02
N PRO A 526 26.87 10.58 18.84
CA PRO A 526 27.89 9.62 18.45
C PRO A 526 28.12 8.48 19.45
N ALA A 527 27.78 8.68 20.72
CA ALA A 527 27.93 7.68 21.78
C ALA A 527 27.05 6.43 21.56
N ILE A 528 25.94 6.57 20.82
CA ILE A 528 24.96 5.51 20.56
C ILE A 528 25.35 4.66 19.32
N ARG A 529 26.43 5.04 18.62
CA ARG A 529 26.90 4.36 17.41
C ARG A 529 27.00 2.83 17.52
N PRO A 530 27.43 2.21 18.65
CA PRO A 530 27.48 0.75 18.76
C PRO A 530 26.13 0.05 18.57
N LEU A 531 25.02 0.73 18.91
CA LEU A 531 23.66 0.21 18.75
C LEU A 531 23.11 0.45 17.33
N PHE A 532 23.52 1.55 16.71
CA PHE A 532 23.00 2.07 15.45
C PHE A 532 24.08 2.13 14.35
N GLU A 533 25.01 1.16 14.27
CA GLU A 533 26.14 1.26 13.33
C GLU A 533 25.62 1.41 11.87
N PRO A 534 25.79 2.60 11.24
CA PRO A 534 25.15 2.88 9.96
C PRO A 534 25.71 2.01 8.84
N LEU A 535 27.01 1.71 8.88
CA LEU A 535 27.70 0.86 7.90
C LEU A 535 27.17 -0.58 7.91
N GLU A 536 26.83 -1.10 9.08
CA GLU A 536 26.25 -2.44 9.20
C GLU A 536 24.80 -2.49 8.74
N SER A 537 24.01 -1.46 9.06
CA SER A 537 22.64 -1.32 8.56
C SER A 537 22.64 -1.25 7.02
N PHE A 538 23.60 -0.53 6.44
CA PHE A 538 23.80 -0.47 5.00
C PHE A 538 24.25 -1.81 4.40
N ALA A 539 25.19 -2.52 5.04
CA ALA A 539 25.60 -3.86 4.61
C ALA A 539 24.42 -4.85 4.60
N GLU A 540 23.55 -4.79 5.62
CA GLU A 540 22.34 -5.61 5.68
C GLU A 540 21.32 -5.19 4.60
N LEU A 541 21.23 -3.91 4.24
CA LEU A 541 20.40 -3.47 3.10
C LEU A 541 20.91 -4.09 1.79
N LEU A 542 22.22 -4.05 1.55
CA LEU A 542 22.85 -4.65 0.36
C LEU A 542 22.58 -6.16 0.27
N ALA A 543 22.66 -6.85 1.40
CA ALA A 543 22.30 -8.26 1.49
C ALA A 543 20.80 -8.51 1.24
N SER A 544 19.92 -7.64 1.77
CA SER A 544 18.46 -7.77 1.59
C SER A 544 18.01 -7.63 0.14
N VAL A 545 18.72 -6.79 -0.65
CA VAL A 545 18.51 -6.65 -2.10
C VAL A 545 19.30 -7.67 -2.92
N SER A 546 19.84 -8.71 -2.28
CA SER A 546 20.60 -9.80 -2.94
C SER A 546 21.78 -9.33 -3.79
N PHE A 547 22.40 -8.20 -3.42
CA PHE A 547 23.47 -7.56 -4.19
C PHE A 547 23.10 -7.25 -5.66
N GLU A 548 21.83 -6.95 -5.92
CA GLU A 548 21.36 -6.45 -7.22
C GLU A 548 21.27 -4.91 -7.26
N PRO A 549 21.91 -4.24 -8.24
CA PRO A 549 21.91 -2.78 -8.32
C PRO A 549 20.59 -2.18 -8.82
N ASP A 550 19.68 -2.99 -9.41
CA ASP A 550 18.40 -2.51 -9.95
C ASP A 550 17.50 -1.95 -8.85
N VAL A 551 17.44 -2.60 -7.68
CA VAL A 551 16.59 -2.16 -6.57
C VAL A 551 17.04 -0.81 -6.01
N LEU A 552 18.35 -0.61 -5.85
CA LEU A 552 18.89 0.68 -5.39
C LEU A 552 18.73 1.78 -6.44
N LEU A 553 18.77 1.40 -7.72
CA LEU A 553 18.51 2.34 -8.81
C LEU A 553 17.05 2.79 -8.81
N ASP A 554 16.11 1.87 -8.60
CA ASP A 554 14.68 2.19 -8.42
C ASP A 554 14.48 3.16 -7.24
N TYR A 555 15.17 2.93 -6.11
CA TYR A 555 15.11 3.84 -4.98
C TYR A 555 15.65 5.23 -5.31
N LEU A 556 16.72 5.34 -6.11
CA LEU A 556 17.24 6.63 -6.55
C LEU A 556 16.30 7.34 -7.54
N ILE A 557 15.60 6.60 -8.40
CA ILE A 557 14.70 7.20 -9.39
C ILE A 557 13.39 7.67 -8.73
N SER A 558 12.92 6.97 -7.71
CA SER A 558 11.70 7.32 -6.97
C SER A 558 11.84 8.67 -6.27
N ASP A 559 10.86 9.55 -6.48
CA ASP A 559 10.71 10.86 -5.82
C ASP A 559 10.05 10.75 -4.43
N GLU A 560 9.52 9.58 -4.09
CA GLU A 560 8.77 9.35 -2.86
C GLU A 560 9.64 9.02 -1.62
N ASN A 561 10.95 8.82 -1.77
CA ASN A 561 11.80 8.39 -0.65
C ASN A 561 13.05 9.27 -0.45
N GLU A 562 13.57 9.27 0.78
CA GLU A 562 14.78 10.00 1.16
C GLU A 562 16.06 9.22 0.82
N PHE A 563 16.05 8.32 -0.18
CA PHE A 563 17.18 7.43 -0.44
C PHE A 563 18.39 8.18 -0.99
N LEU A 564 18.18 9.20 -1.83
CA LEU A 564 19.24 10.06 -2.35
C LEU A 564 20.08 10.72 -1.23
N PRO A 565 19.49 11.50 -0.31
CA PRO A 565 20.25 12.13 0.77
C PRO A 565 20.85 11.08 1.73
N TYR A 566 20.13 9.99 2.01
CA TYR A 566 20.65 8.88 2.81
C TYR A 566 21.91 8.26 2.19
N LEU A 567 21.84 7.82 0.93
CA LEU A 567 22.96 7.15 0.25
C LEU A 567 24.16 8.08 0.14
N LEU A 568 23.94 9.36 -0.13
CA LEU A 568 25.01 10.35 -0.21
C LEU A 568 25.76 10.48 1.12
N ASN A 569 25.05 10.58 2.25
CA ASN A 569 25.69 10.67 3.56
C ASN A 569 26.31 9.33 4.00
N MET A 570 25.65 8.21 3.70
CA MET A 570 26.18 6.87 3.97
C MET A 570 27.49 6.61 3.22
N LEU A 571 27.56 6.95 1.93
CA LEU A 571 28.79 6.80 1.14
C LEU A 571 29.92 7.73 1.62
N LYS A 572 29.60 8.93 2.13
CA LYS A 572 30.62 9.79 2.78
C LYS A 572 31.18 9.12 4.03
N THR A 573 30.33 8.52 4.85
CA THR A 573 30.76 7.79 6.06
C THR A 573 31.59 6.56 5.70
N ALA A 574 31.18 5.79 4.68
CA ALA A 574 31.96 4.66 4.18
C ALA A 574 33.33 5.09 3.60
N ALA A 575 33.38 6.22 2.88
CA ALA A 575 34.63 6.75 2.35
C ALA A 575 35.59 7.29 3.44
N ARG A 576 35.08 7.69 4.61
CA ARG A 576 35.92 8.11 5.74
C ARG A 576 36.62 6.92 6.42
N ASP A 577 35.96 5.76 6.47
CA ASP A 577 36.49 4.55 7.09
C ASP A 577 36.09 3.30 6.30
N ILE A 578 36.83 3.06 5.21
CA ILE A 578 36.59 1.90 4.34
C ILE A 578 36.94 0.57 5.03
N GLY A 579 37.85 0.61 6.01
CA GLY A 579 38.24 -0.56 6.81
C GLY A 579 37.08 -1.03 7.68
N GLN A 580 36.42 -0.11 8.38
CA GLN A 580 35.22 -0.41 9.15
C GLN A 580 34.07 -0.88 8.25
N PHE A 581 33.90 -0.30 7.05
CA PHE A 581 32.91 -0.78 6.08
C PHE A 581 33.17 -2.24 5.68
N SER A 582 34.43 -2.61 5.40
CA SER A 582 34.83 -3.99 5.10
C SER A 582 34.57 -4.93 6.27
N GLN A 583 34.86 -4.50 7.51
CA GLN A 583 34.58 -5.30 8.70
C GLN A 583 33.08 -5.53 8.89
N CYS A 584 32.25 -4.53 8.64
CA CYS A 584 30.79 -4.64 8.76
C CYS A 584 30.19 -5.57 7.70
N CYS A 585 30.72 -5.55 6.46
CA CYS A 585 30.30 -6.44 5.38
C CYS A 585 30.82 -7.88 5.55
N GLY A 586 31.94 -8.07 6.26
CA GLY A 586 32.53 -9.38 6.50
C GLY A 586 32.87 -10.11 5.19
N SER A 587 32.37 -11.33 5.02
CA SER A 587 32.62 -12.13 3.81
C SER A 587 31.93 -11.60 2.55
N ASP A 588 30.94 -10.72 2.67
CA ASP A 588 30.21 -10.18 1.52
C ASP A 588 30.80 -8.85 1.00
N THR A 589 31.97 -8.43 1.51
CA THR A 589 32.60 -7.15 1.11
C THR A 589 32.83 -7.05 -0.40
N GLU A 590 33.36 -8.09 -1.03
CA GLU A 590 33.58 -8.09 -2.49
C GLU A 590 32.27 -7.92 -3.28
N ARG A 591 31.20 -8.59 -2.83
CA ARG A 591 29.87 -8.49 -3.45
C ARG A 591 29.26 -7.12 -3.26
N ALA A 592 29.45 -6.51 -2.09
CA ALA A 592 29.02 -5.15 -1.79
C ALA A 592 29.71 -4.14 -2.71
N MET A 593 31.04 -4.23 -2.85
CA MET A 593 31.82 -3.37 -3.75
C MET A 593 31.44 -3.58 -5.21
N ASP A 594 31.28 -4.83 -5.66
CA ASP A 594 30.84 -5.14 -7.03
C ASP A 594 29.43 -4.58 -7.32
N LEU A 595 28.48 -4.68 -6.38
CA LEU A 595 27.18 -4.01 -6.52
C LEU A 595 27.35 -2.50 -6.68
N LEU A 596 28.16 -1.84 -5.85
CA LEU A 596 28.35 -0.39 -5.91
C LEU A 596 28.96 0.02 -7.26
N ILE A 597 29.95 -0.72 -7.75
CA ILE A 597 30.57 -0.50 -9.07
C ILE A 597 29.53 -0.67 -10.18
N ARG A 598 28.74 -1.76 -10.17
CA ARG A 598 27.68 -1.98 -11.17
C ARG A 598 26.60 -0.90 -11.11
N LEU A 599 26.24 -0.42 -9.91
CA LEU A 599 25.32 0.69 -9.72
C LEU A 599 25.90 1.97 -10.34
N ARG A 600 27.16 2.30 -10.08
CA ARG A 600 27.86 3.45 -10.66
C ARG A 600 27.83 3.41 -12.20
N LEU A 601 28.13 2.25 -12.80
CA LEU A 601 28.09 2.09 -14.25
C LEU A 601 26.70 2.30 -14.85
N LYS A 602 25.64 1.86 -14.15
CA LYS A 602 24.25 2.11 -14.58
C LYS A 602 23.88 3.59 -14.45
N ILE A 603 24.26 4.22 -13.35
CA ILE A 603 24.06 5.66 -13.12
C ILE A 603 24.72 6.46 -14.24
N LEU A 604 25.98 6.17 -14.58
CA LEU A 604 26.71 6.87 -15.66
C LEU A 604 26.02 6.69 -17.02
N LYS A 605 25.61 5.47 -17.36
CA LYS A 605 24.87 5.19 -18.61
C LYS A 605 23.54 5.96 -18.72
N LEU A 606 22.82 6.10 -17.62
CA LEU A 606 21.55 6.85 -17.60
C LEU A 606 21.76 8.35 -17.62
N HIS A 607 22.83 8.82 -16.96
CA HIS A 607 23.23 10.23 -16.97
C HIS A 607 23.67 10.67 -18.37
N GLU A 608 24.49 9.88 -19.07
CA GLU A 608 24.89 10.14 -20.47
C GLU A 608 23.69 10.25 -21.42
N LYS A 609 22.61 9.51 -21.13
CA LYS A 609 21.37 9.54 -21.89
C LYS A 609 20.39 10.66 -21.48
N ASN A 610 20.73 11.47 -20.48
CA ASN A 610 19.86 12.50 -19.89
C ASN A 610 18.49 11.96 -19.40
N VAL A 611 18.45 10.72 -18.90
CA VAL A 611 17.21 10.07 -18.42
C VAL A 611 17.03 10.23 -16.90
N PHE A 612 18.09 10.62 -16.17
CA PHE A 612 18.03 10.76 -14.73
C PHE A 612 17.30 12.06 -14.31
N PRO A 613 16.36 12.02 -13.35
CA PRO A 613 15.54 13.19 -12.98
C PRO A 613 16.32 14.36 -12.35
N TYR A 614 17.56 14.13 -11.89
CA TYR A 614 18.39 15.11 -11.20
C TYR A 614 19.89 14.82 -11.38
N ASN A 615 20.74 15.70 -10.85
CA ASN A 615 22.20 15.54 -10.92
C ASN A 615 22.69 14.43 -9.97
N ILE A 616 22.85 13.23 -10.51
CA ILE A 616 23.29 12.03 -9.77
C ILE A 616 24.82 11.88 -9.66
N MET A 617 25.61 12.76 -10.30
CA MET A 617 27.08 12.64 -10.31
C MET A 617 27.76 12.65 -8.94
N PRO A 618 27.30 13.37 -7.90
CA PRO A 618 27.90 13.30 -6.58
C PRO A 618 27.97 11.87 -6.03
N ILE A 619 26.91 11.07 -6.22
CA ILE A 619 26.89 9.65 -5.83
C ILE A 619 27.91 8.85 -6.63
N ALA A 620 27.92 9.00 -7.97
CA ALA A 620 28.86 8.26 -8.82
C ALA A 620 30.32 8.56 -8.46
N LYS A 621 30.65 9.81 -8.10
CA LYS A 621 31.98 10.20 -7.63
C LYS A 621 32.32 9.59 -6.27
N LEU A 622 31.38 9.56 -5.33
CA LEU A 622 31.59 8.95 -4.01
C LEU A 622 31.78 7.43 -4.12
N ILE A 623 31.03 6.75 -4.97
CA ILE A 623 31.23 5.31 -5.22
C ILE A 623 32.63 5.06 -5.80
N HIS A 624 33.06 5.86 -6.78
CA HIS A 624 34.42 5.77 -7.33
C HIS A 624 35.51 6.04 -6.29
N CYS A 625 35.25 6.93 -5.33
CA CYS A 625 36.14 7.18 -4.21
C CYS A 625 36.26 5.93 -3.30
N CYS A 626 35.12 5.33 -2.93
CA CYS A 626 35.09 4.09 -2.14
C CYS A 626 35.82 2.94 -2.85
N GLU A 627 35.63 2.80 -4.17
CA GLU A 627 36.35 1.83 -5.01
C GLU A 627 37.87 2.00 -4.91
N LYS A 628 38.37 3.24 -5.10
CA LYS A 628 39.81 3.53 -4.99
C LYS A 628 40.38 3.23 -3.61
N LEU A 629 39.70 3.66 -2.56
CA LEU A 629 40.15 3.45 -1.18
C LEU A 629 40.15 1.96 -0.82
N TYR A 630 39.19 1.19 -1.33
CA TYR A 630 39.13 -0.25 -1.15
C TYR A 630 40.27 -0.97 -1.87
N SER A 631 40.58 -0.61 -3.12
CA SER A 631 41.74 -1.17 -3.83
C SER A 631 43.06 -0.88 -3.12
N GLN A 632 43.24 0.35 -2.62
CA GLN A 632 44.44 0.72 -1.83
C GLN A 632 44.56 -0.10 -0.54
N MET A 633 43.44 -0.40 0.12
CA MET A 633 43.41 -1.24 1.32
C MET A 633 43.71 -2.71 1.03
N GLN A 634 43.37 -3.23 -0.16
CA GLN A 634 43.72 -4.60 -0.57
C GLN A 634 45.20 -4.76 -0.95
N GLU A 635 45.84 -3.68 -1.41
CA GLU A 635 47.25 -3.64 -1.79
C GLU A 635 48.20 -3.42 -0.60
N ALA A 636 47.68 -2.89 0.52
CA ALA A 636 48.41 -2.62 1.77
C ALA A 636 48.34 -3.81 2.73
#